data_AF-A0A8T6J8S3-F1
#
_entry.id   AF-A0A8T6J8S3-F1
#
_cell.length_a   1.000
_cell.length_b   1.000
_cell.length_c   1.000
_cell.angle_alpha   90.00
_cell.angle_beta   90.00
_cell.angle_gamma   90.00
#
_symmetry.space_group_name_H-M   'P 1'
#
loop_
_entity.id
_entity.type
_entity.pdbx_description
1 polymer ?
#
loop_
_entity_poly.entity_id
_entity_poly.type
_entity_poly.pdbx_seq_one_letter_code
_entity_poly.pdbx_strand_id
1 'polypeptide(L)'
;MRHYEIMLLIHPDQSERARVMMDRYVGIIEGGQGQVHRNEDLGRRMLAYPIAKVQKAHYMLLNVECGQDTLDELVGALHFSDAV
;
A
#
# COMPACT_ATOMS: atom_id res chain seq x y z
N MET A 1 -8.05 18.61 -2.60
CA MET A 1 -8.24 17.15 -2.50
C MET A 1 -8.11 16.77 -1.03
N ARG A 2 -8.28 15.50 -0.63
CA ARG A 2 -8.13 15.10 0.78
C ARG A 2 -6.80 14.39 0.98
N HIS A 3 -6.19 14.59 2.15
CA HIS A 3 -4.99 13.86 2.54
C HIS A 3 -5.36 12.55 3.22
N TYR A 4 -4.69 11.48 2.82
CA TYR A 4 -4.84 10.15 3.38
C TYR A 4 -3.47 9.57 3.75
N GLU A 5 -3.46 8.77 4.80
CA GLU A 5 -2.33 7.93 5.17
C GLU A 5 -2.75 6.48 5.00
N ILE A 6 -2.00 5.74 4.18
CA ILE A 6 -2.29 4.36 3.81
C ILE A 6 -1.12 3.52 4.30
N MET A 7 -1.41 2.54 5.14
CA MET A 7 -0.44 1.57 5.63
C MET A 7 -0.78 0.20 5.06
N LEU A 8 0.19 -0.40 4.37
CA LEU A 8 0.05 -1.70 3.73
C LEU A 8 0.90 -2.74 4.46
N LEU A 9 0.31 -3.90 4.73
CA LEU A 9 0.99 -5.07 5.27
C LEU A 9 1.03 -6.15 4.20
N ILE A 10 2.21 -6.39 3.63
CA ILE A 10 2.37 -7.35 2.55
C ILE A 10 2.90 -8.67 3.12
N HIS A 11 2.41 -9.79 2.59
CA HIS A 11 2.92 -11.11 2.96
C HIS A 11 4.45 -11.17 2.78
N PRO A 12 5.22 -11.70 3.75
CA PRO A 12 6.69 -11.63 3.73
C PRO A 12 7.29 -12.27 2.47
N ASP A 13 6.67 -13.33 1.94
CA ASP A 13 7.14 -14.00 0.72
C ASP A 13 7.02 -13.12 -0.54
N GLN A 14 6.15 -12.10 -0.54
CA GLN A 14 5.94 -11.18 -1.66
C GLN A 14 6.71 -9.87 -1.49
N SER A 15 7.62 -9.77 -0.52
CA SER A 15 8.37 -8.52 -0.25
C SER A 15 9.13 -7.99 -1.46
N GLU A 16 9.68 -8.86 -2.32
CA GLU A 16 10.40 -8.42 -3.53
C GLU A 16 9.46 -7.78 -4.56
N ARG A 17 8.17 -8.14 -4.54
CA ARG A 17 7.14 -7.57 -5.41
C ARG A 17 6.49 -6.31 -4.83
N ALA A 18 6.70 -6.04 -3.55
CA ALA A 18 6.11 -4.91 -2.84
C ALA A 18 6.40 -3.57 -3.54
N ARG A 19 7.66 -3.38 -3.95
CA ARG A 19 8.08 -2.16 -4.67
C ARG A 19 7.36 -1.99 -6.00
N VAL A 20 7.24 -3.06 -6.79
CA VAL A 20 6.54 -3.04 -8.10
C VAL A 20 5.05 -2.74 -7.91
N MET A 21 4.42 -3.32 -6.86
CA MET A 21 3.03 -3.02 -6.54
C MET A 21 2.85 -1.55 -6.14
N MET A 22 3.77 -0.98 -5.38
CA MET A 22 3.72 0.44 -5.02
C MET A 22 3.86 1.36 -6.22
N ASP A 23 4.78 1.08 -7.13
CA ASP A 23 4.94 1.91 -8.34
C ASP A 23 3.64 1.94 -9.16
N ARG A 24 2.90 0.81 -9.21
CA ARG A 24 1.58 0.75 -9.84
C ARG A 24 0.55 1.62 -9.11
N TYR A 25 0.50 1.57 -7.78
CA TYR A 25 -0.43 2.37 -6.99
C TYR A 25 -0.14 3.87 -7.08
N VAL A 26 1.13 4.26 -7.09
CA VAL A 26 1.55 5.65 -7.35
C VAL A 26 1.07 6.11 -8.72
N GLY A 27 1.21 5.27 -9.76
CA GLY A 27 0.72 5.58 -11.10
C GLY A 27 -0.80 5.81 -11.17
N ILE A 28 -1.60 5.07 -10.41
CA ILE A 28 -3.05 5.29 -10.31
C ILE A 28 -3.33 6.67 -9.68
N ILE A 29 -2.62 7.01 -8.61
CA ILE A 29 -2.80 8.26 -7.88
C ILE A 29 -2.41 9.47 -8.75
N GLU A 30 -1.25 9.41 -9.40
CA GLU A 30 -0.79 10.46 -10.32
C GLU A 30 -1.71 10.59 -11.55
N GLY A 31 -2.21 9.47 -12.07
CA GLY A 31 -3.21 9.46 -13.16
C GLY A 31 -4.54 10.11 -12.77
N GLY A 32 -4.94 9.99 -11.50
CA GLY A 32 -6.11 10.65 -10.91
C GLY A 32 -5.90 12.11 -10.50
N GLN A 33 -4.82 12.76 -10.95
CA GLN A 33 -4.40 14.11 -10.53
C GLN A 33 -4.12 14.26 -9.02
N GLY A 34 -3.83 13.15 -8.33
CA GLY A 34 -3.38 13.14 -6.94
C GLY A 34 -1.88 13.38 -6.80
N GLN A 35 -1.45 13.66 -5.57
CA GLN A 35 -0.06 13.89 -5.21
C GLN A 35 0.40 12.89 -4.14
N VAL A 36 1.58 12.31 -4.33
CA VAL A 36 2.25 11.51 -3.29
C VAL A 36 3.18 12.40 -2.50
N HIS A 37 2.94 12.50 -1.19
CA HIS A 37 3.74 13.30 -0.26
C HIS A 37 4.86 12.48 0.39
N ARG A 38 4.60 11.22 0.71
CA ARG A 38 5.56 10.29 1.32
C ARG A 38 5.33 8.89 0.79
N ASN A 39 6.40 8.20 0.44
CA ASN A 39 6.42 6.79 0.11
C ASN A 39 7.62 6.16 0.84
N GLU A 40 7.34 5.32 1.84
CA GLU A 40 8.36 4.73 2.69
C GLU A 40 8.18 3.22 2.82
N ASP A 41 9.25 2.50 2.50
CA ASP A 41 9.40 1.08 2.78
C ASP A 41 9.98 0.92 4.20
N LEU A 42 9.16 0.42 5.12
CA LEU A 42 9.53 0.18 6.51
C LEU A 42 10.13 -1.23 6.73
N GLY A 43 10.17 -2.04 5.67
CA GLY A 43 10.74 -3.38 5.61
C GLY A 43 9.93 -4.45 6.34
N ARG A 44 10.56 -5.62 6.49
CA ARG A 44 9.98 -6.76 7.20
C ARG A 44 10.07 -6.56 8.72
N ARG A 45 8.93 -6.67 9.42
CA ARG A 45 8.86 -6.55 10.88
C ARG A 45 8.01 -7.67 11.48
N MET A 46 8.26 -8.00 12.74
CA MET A 46 7.47 -8.98 13.50
C MET A 46 6.13 -8.36 13.90
N LEU A 47 5.05 -9.09 13.68
CA LEU A 47 3.70 -8.70 14.10
C LEU A 47 3.55 -8.93 15.60
N ALA A 48 2.74 -8.09 16.27
CA ALA A 48 2.41 -8.28 17.68
C ALA A 48 1.64 -9.59 17.93
N TYR A 49 0.87 -10.05 16.94
CA TYR A 49 0.16 -11.32 16.94
C TYR A 49 0.09 -11.87 15.51
N PRO A 50 -0.08 -13.20 15.33
CA PRO A 50 -0.16 -13.78 14.00
C PRO A 50 -1.43 -13.34 13.25
N ILE A 51 -1.28 -12.87 12.02
CA ILE A 51 -2.39 -12.58 11.09
C ILE A 51 -2.30 -13.62 9.98
N ALA A 52 -3.41 -14.30 9.66
CA ALA A 52 -3.44 -15.37 8.65
C ALA A 52 -2.36 -16.46 8.82
N LYS A 53 -2.01 -16.80 10.08
CA LYS A 53 -0.93 -17.74 10.46
C LYS A 53 0.50 -17.26 10.15
N VAL A 54 0.68 -15.99 9.83
CA VAL A 54 1.98 -15.37 9.54
C VAL A 54 2.39 -14.49 10.72
N GLN A 55 3.68 -14.54 11.11
CA GLN A 55 4.23 -13.78 12.25
C GLN A 55 5.03 -12.53 11.85
N LYS A 56 5.28 -12.33 10.56
CA LYS A 56 6.02 -11.19 10.01
C LYS A 56 5.27 -10.63 8.82
N ALA A 57 5.30 -9.32 8.63
CA ALA A 57 4.81 -8.67 7.42
C ALA A 57 5.82 -7.65 6.93
N HIS A 58 5.76 -7.33 5.65
CA HIS A 58 6.49 -6.22 5.07
C HIS A 58 5.61 -4.98 5.13
N TYR A 59 6.10 -3.92 5.77
CA TYR A 59 5.34 -2.70 6.01
C TYR A 59 5.69 -1.64 4.99
N MET A 60 4.67 -1.01 4.41
CA MET A 60 4.83 0.16 3.56
C MET A 60 3.87 1.27 3.99
N LEU A 61 4.37 2.50 3.95
CA LEU A 61 3.63 3.70 4.31
C LEU A 61 3.54 4.63 3.10
N LEU A 62 2.33 5.09 2.82
CA LEU A 62 2.05 6.02 1.73
C LEU A 62 1.18 7.18 2.25
N ASN A 63 1.69 8.40 2.14
CA ASN A 63 0.92 9.61 2.42
C ASN A 63 0.59 10.28 1.10
N VAL A 64 -0.71 10.41 0.80
CA VAL A 64 -1.20 10.85 -0.50
C VAL A 64 -2.27 11.91 -0.33
N GLU A 65 -2.40 12.75 -1.34
CA GLU A 65 -3.51 13.65 -1.54
C GLU A 65 -4.23 13.25 -2.82
N CYS A 66 -5.50 12.84 -2.74
CA CYS A 66 -6.26 12.44 -3.92
C CYS A 66 -7.76 12.73 -3.76
N GLY A 67 -8.49 12.62 -4.88
CA GLY A 67 -9.95 12.64 -4.92
C GLY A 67 -10.56 11.34 -4.38
N GLN A 68 -11.88 11.36 -4.10
CA GLN A 68 -12.59 10.17 -3.63
C GLN A 68 -12.59 9.05 -4.68
N ASP A 69 -12.83 9.38 -5.95
CA ASP A 69 -12.91 8.38 -7.03
C ASP A 69 -11.59 7.59 -7.18
N THR A 70 -10.45 8.29 -7.10
CA THR A 70 -9.11 7.67 -7.14
C THR A 70 -8.83 6.81 -5.91
N LEU A 71 -9.34 7.23 -4.73
CA LEU A 71 -9.23 6.43 -3.51
C LEU A 71 -10.04 5.14 -3.64
N ASP A 72 -11.26 5.21 -4.18
CA ASP A 72 -12.12 4.05 -4.36
C ASP A 72 -11.52 3.06 -5.37
N GLU A 73 -10.92 3.56 -6.46
CA GLU A 73 -10.16 2.74 -7.40
C GLU A 73 -8.96 2.06 -6.73
N LEU A 74 -8.20 2.81 -5.91
CA LEU A 74 -7.06 2.28 -5.17
C LEU A 74 -7.48 1.17 -4.19
N VAL A 75 -8.55 1.39 -3.42
CA VAL A 75 -9.11 0.39 -2.50
C VAL A 75 -9.57 -0.85 -3.26
N GLY A 76 -10.21 -0.67 -4.41
CA GLY A 76 -10.58 -1.77 -5.30
C GLY A 76 -9.35 -2.58 -5.73
N ALA A 77 -8.30 -1.91 -6.21
CA ALA A 77 -7.06 -2.56 -6.66
C ALA A 77 -6.33 -3.30 -5.52
N LEU A 78 -6.46 -2.84 -4.27
CA LEU A 78 -5.91 -3.52 -3.09
C LEU A 78 -6.72 -4.77 -2.74
N HIS A 79 -8.06 -4.73 -2.85
CA HIS A 79 -8.93 -5.85 -2.49
C HIS A 79 -8.75 -7.08 -3.37
N PHE A 80 -8.33 -6.90 -4.64
CA PHE A 80 -8.09 -8.00 -5.58
C PHE A 80 -6.65 -8.53 -5.54
N SER A 81 -5.80 -8.01 -4.65
CA SER A 81 -4.43 -8.48 -4.51
C SER A 81 -4.35 -9.59 -3.47
N ASP A 82 -4.05 -10.82 -3.90
CA ASP A 82 -3.81 -11.96 -2.99
C ASP A 82 -2.59 -11.77 -2.05
N ALA A 83 -1.82 -10.69 -2.23
CA ALA A 83 -0.58 -10.41 -1.52
C ALA A 83 -0.71 -9.37 -0.40
N VAL A 84 -1.87 -8.69 -0.30
CA VAL A 84 -2.12 -7.53 0.58
C VAL A 84 -3.25 -7.82 1.56
#